data_AF-A0A926YH75-F1
#
_entry.id   AF-A0A926YH75-F1
#
_cell.length_a   1.000
_cell.length_b   1.000
_cell.length_c   1.000
_cell.angle_alpha   90.00
_cell.angle_beta   90.00
_cell.angle_gamma   90.00
#
_symmetry.space_group_name_H-M   'P 1'
#
loop_
_entity.id
_entity.type
_entity.pdbx_description
1 polymer ?
#
loop_
_entity_poly.entity_id
_entity_poly.type
_entity_poly.pdbx_seq_one_letter_code
_entity_poly.pdbx_strand_id
1 'polypeptide(L)'
;METIYGNLQGLKTSQIKQLQRLYHQRLPGDRLATSEFAQRLAAISTDLNQPVCVYVNRRGQVIRVGVGTPRQTQIPPLELPRYGAERLSGIRCIATQLKLDPPSESTLTAMAIQRLDALVALTLTGGGFERRGGGATGYVKETYLAHLVPHPETAWTVSPPLSLDVVTNQDFSSLVEGLEEEFRREYTARQVDRAQDQVLIVGLMTDNTTAARFQSDLAE
;
A
#
# COMPACT_ATOMS: atom_id res chain seq x y z
N MET A 1 21.59 12.74 1.69
CA MET A 1 20.48 13.37 0.96
C MET A 1 19.39 12.32 0.84
N GLU A 2 18.16 12.63 1.23
CA GLU A 2 17.05 11.68 1.10
C GLU A 2 16.71 11.45 -0.38
N THR A 3 16.59 10.19 -0.79
CA THR A 3 16.32 9.78 -2.18
C THR A 3 14.83 9.93 -2.49
N ILE A 4 14.49 10.52 -3.63
CA ILE A 4 13.11 10.52 -4.17
C ILE A 4 13.00 9.46 -5.26
N TYR A 5 11.93 8.69 -5.25
CA TYR A 5 11.71 7.59 -6.21
C TYR A 5 10.66 7.95 -7.27
N GLY A 6 10.62 7.19 -8.37
CA GLY A 6 9.63 7.34 -9.42
C GLY A 6 9.99 8.39 -10.48
N ASN A 7 9.00 9.11 -11.01
CA ASN A 7 9.19 10.05 -12.12
C ASN A 7 9.72 11.41 -11.64
N LEU A 8 11.02 11.64 -11.82
CA LEU A 8 11.68 12.90 -11.44
C LEU A 8 11.89 13.85 -12.62
N GLN A 9 11.48 13.47 -13.83
CA GLN A 9 11.75 14.25 -15.03
C GLN A 9 11.00 15.59 -14.98
N GLY A 10 11.73 16.68 -15.24
CA GLY A 10 11.17 18.03 -15.30
C GLY A 10 10.89 18.68 -13.94
N LEU A 11 11.24 18.03 -12.83
CA LEU A 11 11.03 18.61 -11.50
C LEU A 11 12.04 19.72 -11.19
N LYS A 12 11.55 20.85 -10.70
CA LYS A 12 12.37 21.97 -10.23
C LYS A 12 13.11 21.58 -8.95
N THR A 13 14.28 22.17 -8.72
CA THR A 13 15.04 21.96 -7.47
C THR A 13 14.23 22.29 -6.21
N SER A 14 13.36 23.30 -6.26
CA SER A 14 12.45 23.65 -5.16
C SER A 14 11.46 22.53 -4.83
N GLN A 15 10.90 21.89 -5.87
CA GLN A 15 9.95 20.77 -5.74
C GLN A 15 10.63 19.54 -5.16
N ILE A 16 11.84 19.22 -5.62
CA ILE A 16 12.65 18.12 -5.05
C ILE A 16 12.92 18.38 -3.55
N LYS A 17 13.30 19.61 -3.19
CA LYS A 17 13.50 19.98 -1.77
C LYS A 17 12.22 19.87 -0.95
N GLN A 18 11.05 20.21 -1.51
CA GLN A 18 9.76 20.02 -0.82
C GLN A 18 9.47 18.55 -0.57
N LEU A 19 9.68 17.67 -1.56
CA LEU A 19 9.52 16.23 -1.41
C LEU A 19 10.49 15.66 -0.35
N GLN A 20 11.75 16.10 -0.35
CA GLN A 20 12.74 15.68 0.64
C GLN A 20 12.37 16.09 2.08
N ARG A 21 11.68 17.22 2.27
CA ARG A 21 11.20 17.65 3.60
C ARG A 21 10.14 16.70 4.17
N LEU A 22 9.44 15.92 3.34
CA LEU A 22 8.46 14.94 3.82
C LEU A 22 9.10 13.85 4.69
N TYR A 23 10.35 13.45 4.40
CA TYR A 23 11.09 12.48 5.24
C TYR A 23 11.29 12.93 6.68
N HIS A 24 11.30 14.25 6.92
CA HIS A 24 11.51 14.82 8.24
C HIS A 24 10.19 14.96 9.03
N GLN A 25 9.05 14.68 8.39
CA GLN A 25 7.76 14.68 9.05
C GLN A 25 7.58 13.39 9.83
N ARG A 26 6.96 13.50 11.00
CA ARG A 26 6.60 12.35 11.82
C ARG A 26 5.10 12.34 12.04
N LEU A 27 4.49 11.21 11.70
CA LEU A 27 3.07 10.97 11.92
C LEU A 27 2.88 10.27 13.27
N PRO A 28 1.71 10.38 13.91
CA PRO A 28 1.32 9.49 14.99
C PRO A 28 1.35 8.03 14.51
N GLY A 29 1.85 7.13 15.35
CA GLY A 29 1.99 5.72 15.02
C GLY A 29 0.63 5.03 14.86
N ASP A 30 -0.34 5.45 15.68
CA ASP A 30 -1.71 4.98 15.84
C ASP A 30 -2.73 5.57 14.84
N ARG A 31 -2.28 6.43 13.92
CA ARG A 31 -3.16 7.04 12.91
C ARG A 31 -2.73 6.72 11.49
N LEU A 32 -3.70 6.55 10.59
CA LEU A 32 -3.44 6.33 9.16
C LEU A 32 -2.71 7.54 8.52
N ALA A 33 -3.23 8.73 8.78
CA ALA A 33 -2.68 10.01 8.33
C ALA A 33 -3.10 11.12 9.31
N THR A 34 -2.49 12.30 9.19
CA THR A 34 -3.01 13.52 9.82
C THR A 34 -3.57 14.47 8.76
N SER A 35 -4.56 15.29 9.12
CA SER A 35 -5.14 16.26 8.18
C SER A 35 -4.08 17.22 7.63
N GLU A 36 -3.15 17.67 8.47
CA GLU A 36 -2.04 18.52 8.03
C GLU A 36 -1.15 17.82 7.00
N PHE A 37 -0.74 16.58 7.28
CA PHE A 37 0.14 15.83 6.38
C PHE A 37 -0.55 15.53 5.05
N ALA A 38 -1.82 15.10 5.08
CA ALA A 38 -2.60 14.80 3.89
C ALA A 38 -2.80 16.04 3.01
N GLN A 39 -3.14 17.19 3.60
CA GLN A 39 -3.29 18.44 2.86
C GLN A 39 -1.95 18.92 2.28
N ARG A 40 -0.85 18.79 3.03
CA ARG A 40 0.51 19.11 2.54
C ARG A 40 0.90 18.23 1.35
N LEU A 41 0.67 16.92 1.45
CA LEU A 41 0.97 15.97 0.38
C LEU A 41 0.12 16.27 -0.88
N ALA A 42 -1.16 16.56 -0.70
CA ALA A 42 -2.09 16.95 -1.75
C ALA A 42 -1.69 18.27 -2.44
N ALA A 43 -1.23 19.26 -1.67
CA ALA A 43 -0.72 20.51 -2.21
C ALA A 43 0.54 20.30 -3.06
N ILE A 44 1.50 19.49 -2.58
CA ILE A 44 2.70 19.15 -3.36
C ILE A 44 2.30 18.43 -4.65
N SER A 45 1.43 17.42 -4.57
CA SER A 45 0.99 16.69 -5.76
C SER A 45 0.26 17.56 -6.79
N THR A 46 -0.51 18.55 -6.31
CA THR A 46 -1.19 19.54 -7.16
C THR A 46 -0.18 20.46 -7.86
N ASP A 47 0.84 20.97 -7.15
CA ASP A 47 1.93 21.78 -7.73
C ASP A 47 2.75 20.99 -8.77
N LEU A 48 2.98 19.71 -8.51
CA LEU A 48 3.69 18.80 -9.43
C LEU A 48 2.85 18.40 -10.64
N ASN A 49 1.52 18.52 -10.55
CA ASN A 49 0.55 17.88 -11.45
C ASN A 49 0.86 16.38 -11.67
N GLN A 50 1.35 15.70 -10.62
CA GLN A 50 1.71 14.29 -10.63
C GLN A 50 1.32 13.64 -9.29
N PRO A 51 0.88 12.37 -9.29
CA PRO A 51 0.68 11.61 -8.06
C PRO A 51 1.95 11.58 -7.20
N VAL A 52 1.79 11.53 -5.89
CA VAL A 52 2.90 11.38 -4.92
C VAL A 52 2.50 10.33 -3.91
N CYS A 53 3.42 9.40 -3.63
CA CYS A 53 3.27 8.34 -2.65
C CYS A 53 4.26 8.53 -1.50
N VAL A 54 3.78 8.38 -0.27
CA VAL A 54 4.61 8.36 0.93
C VAL A 54 4.38 7.07 1.69
N TYR A 55 5.46 6.37 2.00
CA TYR A 55 5.44 5.13 2.77
C TYR A 55 5.89 5.43 4.19
N VAL A 56 5.09 5.01 5.16
CA VAL A 56 5.25 5.31 6.58
C VAL A 56 5.25 4.01 7.36
N ASN A 57 6.23 3.81 8.22
CA ASN A 57 6.27 2.64 9.09
C ASN A 57 5.32 2.79 10.31
N ARG A 58 5.08 1.71 11.06
CA ARG A 58 4.24 1.74 12.29
C ARG A 58 4.72 2.73 13.36
N ARG A 59 5.99 3.16 13.35
CA ARG A 59 6.53 4.18 14.26
C ARG A 59 6.22 5.61 13.81
N GLY A 60 5.50 5.77 12.70
CA GLY A 60 5.15 7.06 12.11
C GLY A 60 6.27 7.73 11.33
N GLN A 61 7.36 7.00 11.03
CA GLN A 61 8.48 7.55 10.26
C GLN A 61 8.21 7.38 8.77
N VAL A 62 8.42 8.46 8.01
CA VAL A 62 8.43 8.41 6.55
C VAL A 62 9.71 7.70 6.11
N ILE A 63 9.56 6.55 5.46
CA ILE A 63 10.68 5.70 5.01
C ILE A 63 10.92 5.76 3.50
N ARG A 64 9.93 6.26 2.73
CA ARG A 64 10.06 6.45 1.29
C ARG A 64 9.09 7.52 0.78
N VAL A 65 9.56 8.34 -0.15
CA VAL A 65 8.78 9.32 -0.89
C VAL A 65 8.99 9.08 -2.38
N GLY A 66 7.90 8.98 -3.14
CA GLY A 66 7.96 8.77 -4.58
C GLY A 66 6.98 9.65 -5.35
N VAL A 67 7.37 10.04 -6.57
CA VAL A 67 6.52 10.74 -7.53
C VAL A 67 6.01 9.72 -8.55
N GLY A 68 4.70 9.55 -8.62
CA GLY A 68 4.03 8.50 -9.37
C GLY A 68 3.07 7.69 -8.49
N THR A 69 2.47 6.67 -9.10
CA THR A 69 1.50 5.78 -8.44
C THR A 69 2.18 4.79 -7.48
N PRO A 70 1.43 4.11 -6.59
CA PRO A 70 1.99 3.08 -5.74
C PRO A 70 2.69 1.95 -6.50
N ARG A 71 2.27 1.66 -7.73
CA ARG A 71 2.93 0.69 -8.62
C ARG A 71 4.28 1.18 -9.12
N GLN A 72 4.40 2.46 -9.44
CA GLN A 72 5.65 3.06 -9.96
C GLN A 72 6.67 3.32 -8.85
N THR A 73 6.21 3.50 -7.61
CA THR A 73 7.04 3.94 -6.47
C THR A 73 7.26 2.85 -5.42
N GLN A 74 6.78 1.63 -5.69
CA GLN A 74 6.83 0.48 -4.78
C GLN A 74 8.22 0.23 -4.19
N ILE A 75 8.23 -0.24 -2.94
CA ILE A 75 9.42 -0.75 -2.25
C ILE A 75 9.75 -2.12 -2.85
N PRO A 76 10.97 -2.33 -3.37
CA PRO A 76 11.39 -3.63 -3.86
C PRO A 76 11.28 -4.72 -2.78
N PRO A 77 10.94 -5.98 -3.13
CA PRO A 77 10.83 -7.05 -2.13
C PRO A 77 12.07 -7.26 -1.26
N LEU A 78 13.26 -6.94 -1.78
CA LEU A 78 14.52 -7.03 -1.02
C LEU A 78 14.65 -5.97 0.10
N GLU A 79 13.98 -4.83 -0.05
CA GLU A 79 13.96 -3.72 0.92
C GLU A 79 12.79 -3.84 1.92
N LEU A 80 11.79 -4.70 1.62
CA LEU A 80 10.66 -4.91 2.52
C LEU A 80 11.07 -5.73 3.76
N PRO A 81 10.49 -5.43 4.93
CA PRO A 81 10.62 -6.29 6.09
C PRO A 81 10.18 -7.71 5.80
N ARG A 82 11.00 -8.69 6.15
CA ARG A 82 10.72 -10.12 5.96
C ARG A 82 9.83 -10.66 7.07
N TYR A 83 8.56 -10.28 7.05
CA TYR A 83 7.56 -10.90 7.91
C TYR A 83 6.97 -12.14 7.23
N GLY A 84 6.65 -13.16 8.03
CA GLY A 84 6.00 -14.38 7.56
C GLY A 84 4.59 -14.14 7.01
N ALA A 85 3.97 -15.17 6.44
CA ALA A 85 2.61 -15.11 5.87
C ALA A 85 1.54 -14.61 6.86
N GLU A 86 1.78 -14.72 8.16
CA GLU A 86 0.88 -14.29 9.23
C GLU A 86 0.82 -12.78 9.46
N ARG A 87 1.76 -11.99 8.92
CA ARG A 87 1.93 -10.58 9.27
C ARG A 87 2.04 -9.66 8.05
N LEU A 88 1.57 -8.43 8.21
CA LEU A 88 1.68 -7.38 7.22
C LEU A 88 3.08 -6.74 7.26
N SER A 89 3.43 -5.95 6.25
CA SER A 89 4.79 -5.42 6.08
C SER A 89 5.20 -4.37 7.10
N GLY A 90 4.28 -3.90 7.94
CA GLY A 90 4.56 -2.84 8.91
C GLY A 90 4.61 -1.44 8.29
N ILE A 91 4.10 -1.30 7.07
CA ILE A 91 4.20 -0.09 6.24
C ILE A 91 2.82 0.26 5.72
N ARG A 92 2.39 1.50 5.93
CA ARG A 92 1.22 2.09 5.25
C ARG A 92 1.67 3.03 4.13
N CYS A 93 0.89 3.11 3.07
CA CYS A 93 1.12 4.06 1.97
C CYS A 93 0.02 5.14 1.98
N ILE A 94 0.44 6.40 1.92
CA ILE A 94 -0.45 7.55 1.69
C ILE A 94 -0.13 8.05 0.29
N ALA A 95 -1.08 7.93 -0.63
CA ALA A 95 -0.90 8.24 -2.04
C ALA A 95 -1.91 9.28 -2.50
N THR A 96 -1.50 10.23 -3.34
CA THR A 96 -2.44 11.12 -4.02
C THR A 96 -2.86 10.56 -5.37
N GLN A 97 -4.07 10.91 -5.81
CA GLN A 97 -4.55 10.62 -7.15
C GLN A 97 -5.27 11.82 -7.74
N LEU A 98 -4.98 12.09 -9.01
CA LEU A 98 -5.56 13.22 -9.77
C LEU A 98 -6.94 12.88 -10.33
N LYS A 99 -7.27 11.59 -10.48
CA LYS A 99 -8.57 11.11 -10.95
C LYS A 99 -9.54 10.97 -9.79
N LEU A 100 -10.81 11.23 -10.06
CA LEU A 100 -11.91 11.20 -9.09
C LEU A 100 -12.55 9.79 -9.01
N ASP A 101 -11.73 8.75 -9.00
CA ASP A 101 -12.17 7.35 -9.01
C ASP A 101 -11.60 6.60 -7.80
N PRO A 102 -12.18 5.46 -7.40
CA PRO A 102 -11.53 4.56 -6.43
C PRO A 102 -10.12 4.13 -6.89
N PRO A 103 -9.26 3.67 -5.97
CA PRO A 103 -7.93 3.17 -6.32
C PRO A 103 -7.99 2.07 -7.39
N SER A 104 -7.17 2.21 -8.42
CA SER A 104 -7.12 1.25 -9.52
C SER A 104 -6.66 -0.14 -9.05
N GLU A 105 -7.05 -1.19 -9.78
CA GLU A 105 -6.59 -2.56 -9.52
C GLU A 105 -5.05 -2.66 -9.52
N SER A 106 -4.35 -1.94 -10.40
CA SER A 106 -2.89 -1.89 -10.41
C SER A 106 -2.29 -1.30 -9.13
N THR A 107 -3.00 -0.37 -8.49
CA THR A 107 -2.63 0.24 -7.21
C THR A 107 -2.87 -0.73 -6.06
N LEU A 108 -4.03 -1.40 -6.05
CA LEU A 108 -4.39 -2.42 -5.06
C LEU A 108 -3.47 -3.65 -5.16
N THR A 109 -3.09 -4.05 -6.37
CA THR A 109 -2.10 -5.10 -6.62
C THR A 109 -0.73 -4.71 -6.05
N ALA A 110 -0.30 -3.45 -6.21
CA ALA A 110 0.95 -2.97 -5.63
C ALA A 110 0.90 -2.99 -4.08
N MET A 111 -0.25 -2.69 -3.49
CA MET A 111 -0.48 -2.83 -2.05
C MET A 111 -0.34 -4.30 -1.60
N ALA A 112 -0.95 -5.22 -2.33
CA ALA A 112 -0.91 -6.66 -2.06
C ALA A 112 0.51 -7.24 -2.17
N ILE A 113 1.24 -6.94 -3.25
CA ILE A 113 2.62 -7.40 -3.45
C ILE A 113 3.54 -6.96 -2.31
N GLN A 114 3.36 -5.70 -1.85
CA GLN A 114 4.14 -5.15 -0.74
C GLN A 114 3.59 -5.51 0.64
N ARG A 115 2.48 -6.24 0.69
CA ARG A 115 1.72 -6.58 1.90
C ARG A 115 1.53 -5.39 2.85
N LEU A 116 1.22 -4.22 2.30
CA LEU A 116 1.09 -3.00 3.10
C LEU A 116 0.03 -3.17 4.19
N ASP A 117 0.27 -2.56 5.34
CA ASP A 117 -0.69 -2.50 6.45
C ASP A 117 -1.99 -1.80 6.00
N ALA A 118 -1.86 -0.73 5.21
CA ALA A 118 -2.97 0.01 4.62
C ALA A 118 -2.52 0.89 3.44
N LEU A 119 -3.47 1.23 2.57
CA LEU A 119 -3.36 2.27 1.55
C LEU A 119 -4.41 3.35 1.80
N VAL A 120 -3.97 4.58 1.95
CA VAL A 120 -4.82 5.77 1.96
C VAL A 120 -4.66 6.50 0.63
N ALA A 121 -5.69 6.49 -0.20
CA ALA A 121 -5.71 7.24 -1.45
C ALA A 121 -6.40 8.59 -1.24
N LEU A 122 -5.72 9.69 -1.55
CA LEU A 122 -6.20 11.06 -1.44
C LEU A 122 -6.59 11.56 -2.82
N THR A 123 -7.88 11.71 -3.07
CA THR A 123 -8.40 12.30 -4.29
C THR A 123 -8.30 13.81 -4.21
N LEU A 124 -7.67 14.43 -5.20
CA LEU A 124 -7.41 15.87 -5.17
C LEU A 124 -8.58 16.69 -5.70
N THR A 125 -8.75 17.90 -5.17
CA THR A 125 -9.66 18.91 -5.73
C THR A 125 -9.08 19.61 -6.96
N GLY A 126 -7.76 19.54 -7.16
CA GLY A 126 -7.01 20.30 -8.17
C GLY A 126 -6.63 21.72 -7.74
N GLY A 127 -7.04 22.17 -6.55
CA GLY A 127 -6.71 23.51 -6.05
C GLY A 127 -7.05 23.69 -4.57
N GLY A 128 -6.33 24.58 -3.90
CA GLY A 128 -6.48 24.86 -2.48
C GLY A 128 -5.75 26.15 -2.12
N PHE A 129 -5.60 26.42 -0.83
CA PHE A 129 -4.93 27.64 -0.37
C PHE A 129 -4.08 27.37 0.86
N GLU A 130 -3.06 28.20 1.05
CA GLU A 130 -2.29 28.25 2.28
C GLU A 130 -2.97 29.21 3.27
N ARG A 131 -3.19 28.74 4.50
CA ARG A 131 -3.68 29.57 5.59
C ARG A 131 -2.60 30.56 6.03
N ARG A 132 -3.03 31.67 6.63
CA ARG A 132 -2.11 32.54 7.40
C ARG A 132 -1.42 31.68 8.47
N GLY A 133 -0.10 31.46 8.31
CA GLY A 133 0.69 30.53 9.13
C GLY A 133 1.30 29.33 8.37
N GLY A 134 1.06 29.20 7.06
CA GLY A 134 1.78 28.24 6.19
C GLY A 134 1.20 26.82 6.12
N GLY A 135 -0.04 26.62 6.61
CA GLY A 135 -0.73 25.33 6.52
C GLY A 135 -1.58 25.22 5.24
N ALA A 136 -1.37 24.17 4.45
CA ALA A 136 -2.18 23.87 3.26
C ALA A 136 -3.58 23.36 3.63
N THR A 137 -4.60 23.77 2.87
CA THR A 137 -5.99 23.31 3.07
C THR A 137 -6.78 23.35 1.76
N GLY A 138 -7.82 22.51 1.67
CA GLY A 138 -8.74 22.48 0.53
C GLY A 138 -8.27 21.67 -0.67
N TYR A 139 -7.12 20.99 -0.59
CA TYR A 139 -6.54 20.22 -1.69
C TYR A 139 -7.06 18.78 -1.78
N VAL A 140 -7.65 18.25 -0.70
CA VAL A 140 -8.23 16.89 -0.64
C VAL A 140 -9.74 16.99 -0.78
N LYS A 141 -10.30 16.31 -1.79
CA LYS A 141 -11.75 16.22 -2.03
C LYS A 141 -12.36 15.11 -1.20
N GLU A 142 -11.82 13.91 -1.35
CA GLU A 142 -12.27 12.69 -0.71
C GLU A 142 -11.09 11.73 -0.56
N THR A 143 -11.30 10.67 0.19
CA THR A 143 -10.28 9.68 0.49
C THR A 143 -10.85 8.27 0.36
N TYR A 144 -9.99 7.31 0.05
CA TYR A 144 -10.31 5.89 0.10
C TYR A 144 -9.33 5.19 1.02
N LEU A 145 -9.84 4.29 1.86
CA LEU A 145 -9.03 3.38 2.63
C LEU A 145 -9.12 1.99 1.99
N ALA A 146 -7.96 1.41 1.69
CA ALA A 146 -7.86 0.01 1.28
C ALA A 146 -6.90 -0.73 2.21
N HIS A 147 -7.21 -2.00 2.47
CA HIS A 147 -6.34 -2.89 3.23
C HIS A 147 -6.52 -4.32 2.75
N LEU A 148 -5.55 -5.18 3.09
CA LEU A 148 -5.64 -6.60 2.77
C LEU A 148 -6.60 -7.30 3.73
N VAL A 149 -7.19 -8.40 3.26
CA VAL A 149 -8.02 -9.29 4.07
C VAL A 149 -7.63 -10.75 3.83
N PRO A 150 -7.67 -11.61 4.86
CA PRO A 150 -7.44 -13.04 4.71
C PRO A 150 -8.72 -13.75 4.25
N HIS A 151 -9.16 -13.48 3.01
CA HIS A 151 -10.37 -14.06 2.45
C HIS A 151 -10.06 -14.89 1.19
N PRO A 152 -10.73 -16.03 0.95
CA PRO A 152 -10.47 -16.89 -0.21
C PRO A 152 -10.82 -16.23 -1.55
N GLU A 153 -11.85 -15.39 -1.59
CA GLU A 153 -12.35 -14.79 -2.84
C GLU A 153 -11.77 -13.40 -3.13
N THR A 154 -11.37 -12.66 -2.10
CA THR A 154 -10.89 -11.27 -2.24
C THR A 154 -9.61 -11.06 -1.43
N ALA A 155 -8.60 -10.46 -2.05
CA ALA A 155 -7.32 -10.21 -1.39
C ALA A 155 -7.28 -8.86 -0.63
N TRP A 156 -8.27 -7.99 -0.86
CA TRP A 156 -8.36 -6.66 -0.28
C TRP A 156 -9.79 -6.15 -0.23
N THR A 157 -10.01 -5.14 0.61
CA THR A 157 -11.23 -4.33 0.65
C THR A 157 -10.89 -2.88 0.28
N VAL A 158 -11.89 -2.15 -0.20
CA VAL A 158 -11.82 -0.71 -0.45
C VAL A 158 -13.06 -0.06 0.17
N SER A 159 -12.87 0.98 0.97
CA SER A 159 -13.98 1.72 1.57
C SER A 159 -14.80 2.45 0.50
N PRO A 160 -16.06 2.82 0.79
CA PRO A 160 -16.70 3.93 0.10
C PRO A 160 -15.85 5.22 0.20
N PRO A 161 -16.16 6.27 -0.60
CA PRO A 161 -15.48 7.56 -0.45
C PRO A 161 -15.68 8.12 0.97
N LEU A 162 -14.59 8.45 1.65
CA LEU A 162 -14.57 8.99 3.00
C LEU A 162 -14.09 10.45 3.00
N SER A 163 -14.59 11.24 3.96
CA SER A 163 -14.00 12.54 4.24
C SER A 163 -12.61 12.38 4.87
N LEU A 164 -11.75 13.38 4.71
CA LEU A 164 -10.42 13.38 5.32
C LEU A 164 -10.49 13.25 6.85
N ASP A 165 -11.49 13.86 7.48
CA ASP A 165 -11.66 13.82 8.94
C ASP A 165 -11.90 12.38 9.42
N VAL A 166 -12.78 11.63 8.74
CA VAL A 166 -13.06 10.24 9.08
C VAL A 166 -11.78 9.40 9.05
N VAL A 167 -11.00 9.46 7.97
CA VAL A 167 -9.76 8.67 7.85
C VAL A 167 -8.72 9.05 8.90
N THR A 168 -8.59 10.34 9.24
CA THR A 168 -7.58 10.82 10.20
C THR A 168 -7.92 10.55 11.67
N ASN A 169 -9.18 10.21 11.95
CA ASN A 169 -9.67 9.83 13.27
C ASN A 169 -9.84 8.32 13.46
N GLN A 170 -9.54 7.50 12.43
CA GLN A 170 -9.50 6.04 12.59
C GLN A 170 -8.28 5.60 13.40
N ASP A 171 -8.52 4.62 14.28
CA ASP A 171 -7.47 3.92 15.02
C ASP A 171 -6.79 2.89 14.12
N PHE A 172 -5.60 3.25 13.65
CA PHE A 172 -4.80 2.40 12.77
C PHE A 172 -4.21 1.20 13.50
N SER A 173 -3.86 1.35 14.80
CA SER A 173 -3.30 0.26 15.59
C SER A 173 -4.32 -0.86 15.74
N SER A 174 -5.55 -0.52 16.15
CA SER A 174 -6.65 -1.47 16.28
C SER A 174 -6.98 -2.16 14.94
N LEU A 175 -6.98 -1.42 13.82
CA LEU A 175 -7.19 -2.00 12.49
C LEU A 175 -6.13 -3.06 12.15
N VAL A 176 -4.85 -2.74 12.32
CA VAL A 176 -3.76 -3.66 11.96
C VAL A 176 -3.71 -4.87 12.88
N GLU A 177 -3.93 -4.68 14.18
CA GLU A 177 -3.97 -5.78 15.14
C GLU A 177 -5.08 -6.79 14.81
N GLY A 178 -6.28 -6.30 14.49
CA GLY A 178 -7.39 -7.15 14.05
C GLY A 178 -7.06 -7.93 12.77
N LEU A 179 -6.51 -7.24 11.76
CA LEU A 179 -6.13 -7.89 10.49
C LEU A 179 -5.05 -8.95 10.69
N GLU A 180 -3.99 -8.67 11.46
CA GLU A 180 -2.92 -9.64 11.72
C GLU A 180 -3.42 -10.84 12.55
N GLU A 181 -4.41 -10.65 13.42
CA GLU A 181 -5.07 -11.76 14.11
C GLU A 181 -5.83 -12.66 13.13
N GLU A 182 -6.59 -12.08 12.21
CA GLU A 182 -7.30 -12.84 11.17
C GLU A 182 -6.31 -13.57 10.24
N PHE A 183 -5.22 -12.93 9.80
CA PHE A 183 -4.18 -13.57 8.98
C PHE A 183 -3.54 -14.75 9.70
N ARG A 184 -3.31 -14.65 11.01
CA ARG A 184 -2.74 -15.74 11.82
C ARG A 184 -3.70 -16.92 11.93
N ARG A 185 -5.00 -16.65 12.14
CA ARG A 185 -6.03 -17.69 12.19
C ARG A 185 -6.10 -18.47 10.87
N GLU A 186 -6.16 -17.76 9.74
CA GLU A 186 -6.21 -18.38 8.40
C GLU A 186 -4.93 -19.17 8.08
N TYR A 187 -3.75 -18.65 8.43
CA TYR A 187 -2.49 -19.35 8.24
C TYR A 187 -2.44 -20.66 9.03
N THR A 188 -2.89 -20.64 10.29
CA THR A 188 -2.96 -21.83 11.15
C THR A 188 -3.94 -22.86 10.58
N ALA A 189 -5.13 -22.44 10.15
CA ALA A 189 -6.12 -23.32 9.53
C ALA A 189 -5.55 -24.04 8.29
N ARG A 190 -4.86 -23.31 7.41
CA ARG A 190 -4.20 -23.90 6.24
C ARG A 190 -3.05 -24.83 6.59
N GLN A 191 -2.30 -24.56 7.67
CA GLN A 191 -1.24 -25.47 8.12
C GLN A 191 -1.83 -26.78 8.67
N VAL A 192 -2.93 -26.71 9.42
CA VAL A 192 -3.64 -27.89 9.91
C VAL A 192 -4.22 -28.72 8.75
N ASP A 193 -4.82 -28.06 7.75
CA ASP A 193 -5.34 -28.71 6.54
C ASP A 193 -4.20 -29.35 5.71
N ARG A 194 -3.05 -28.68 5.57
CA ARG A 194 -1.86 -29.27 4.93
C ARG A 194 -1.22 -30.41 5.72
N ALA A 195 -1.33 -30.39 7.05
CA ALA A 195 -0.89 -31.47 7.91
C ALA A 195 -1.84 -32.69 7.85
N GLN A 196 -3.07 -32.50 7.34
CA GLN A 196 -3.95 -33.56 6.86
C GLN A 196 -3.63 -33.85 5.38
N ASP A 197 -2.52 -34.55 5.16
CA ASP A 197 -2.08 -35.22 3.92
C ASP A 197 -2.55 -34.60 2.58
N GLN A 198 -1.73 -33.69 2.04
CA GLN A 198 -1.72 -33.39 0.61
C GLN A 198 -0.36 -33.74 0.01
N VAL A 199 -0.33 -34.77 -0.82
CA VAL A 199 0.85 -35.15 -1.61
C VAL A 199 0.78 -34.41 -2.95
N LEU A 200 1.79 -33.58 -3.24
CA LEU A 200 1.95 -32.96 -4.56
C LEU A 200 2.77 -33.92 -5.44
N ILE A 201 2.11 -34.66 -6.32
CA ILE A 201 2.80 -35.50 -7.30
C ILE A 201 3.19 -34.63 -8.50
N VAL A 202 4.49 -34.45 -8.71
CA VAL A 202 5.05 -33.73 -9.85
C VAL A 202 5.64 -34.74 -10.81
N GLY A 203 4.95 -34.98 -11.93
CA GLY A 203 5.46 -35.81 -13.02
C GLY A 203 6.17 -34.96 -14.08
N LEU A 204 7.27 -35.47 -14.63
CA LEU A 204 8.01 -34.83 -15.73
C LEU A 204 7.76 -35.61 -17.04
N MET A 205 7.06 -34.99 -17.99
CA MET A 205 6.84 -35.57 -19.32
C MET A 205 8.00 -35.21 -20.24
N THR A 206 8.67 -36.22 -20.79
CA THR A 206 9.68 -36.05 -21.85
C THR A 206 9.08 -36.47 -23.18
N ASP A 207 9.66 -36.03 -24.30
CA ASP A 207 9.09 -36.24 -25.66
C ASP A 207 8.92 -37.73 -26.05
N ASN A 208 9.58 -38.65 -25.34
CA ASN A 208 9.45 -40.10 -25.52
C ASN A 208 8.39 -40.76 -24.63
N THR A 209 7.68 -39.99 -23.79
CA THR A 209 6.66 -40.50 -22.86
C THR A 209 5.27 -40.21 -23.42
N THR A 210 4.49 -41.27 -23.70
CA THR A 210 3.08 -41.13 -24.09
C THR A 210 2.21 -40.74 -22.90
N ALA A 211 1.19 -39.91 -23.14
CA ALA A 211 0.29 -39.40 -22.10
C ALA A 211 -0.38 -40.51 -21.25
N ALA A 212 -0.65 -41.67 -21.86
CA ALA A 212 -1.23 -42.82 -21.17
C ALA A 212 -0.26 -43.49 -20.18
N ARG A 213 1.05 -43.52 -20.48
CA ARG A 213 2.07 -44.04 -19.55
C ARG A 213 2.28 -43.07 -18.38
N PHE A 214 2.36 -41.77 -18.69
CA PHE A 214 2.51 -40.73 -17.69
C PHE A 214 1.39 -40.75 -16.64
N GLN A 215 0.13 -40.94 -17.07
CA GLN A 215 -1.00 -41.05 -16.15
C GLN A 215 -1.00 -42.32 -15.31
N SER A 216 -0.46 -43.43 -15.82
CA SER A 216 -0.31 -44.68 -15.06
C SER A 216 0.75 -44.55 -13.97
N ASP A 217 1.85 -43.85 -14.25
CA ASP A 217 2.96 -43.62 -13.29
C ASP A 217 2.60 -42.61 -12.19
N LEU A 218 1.57 -41.78 -12.41
CA LEU A 218 1.02 -40.82 -11.45
C LEU A 218 0.00 -41.45 -10.48
N ALA A 219 -0.45 -42.68 -10.74
CA ALA A 219 -1.54 -43.35 -10.04
C ALA A 219 -1.09 -44.50 -9.12
N GLU A 220 0.20 -44.85 -9.10
CA GLU A 220 0.87 -45.66 -8.06
C GLU A 220 1.43 -44.76 -6.94
#